data_AF-A0A9D6M938-F1
#
_entry.id   AF-A0A9D6M938-F1
#
_cell.length_a   1.000
_cell.length_b   1.000
_cell.length_c   1.000
_cell.angle_alpha   90.00
_cell.angle_beta   90.00
_cell.angle_gamma   90.00
#
_symmetry.space_group_name_H-M   'P 1'
#
loop_
_entity.id
_entity.type
_entity.pdbx_description
1 polymer ?
#
loop_
_entity_poly.entity_id
_entity_poly.type
_entity_poly.pdbx_seq_one_letter_code
_entity_poly.pdbx_strand_id
1 'polypeptide(L)' 'MNKLTPQAESRPRSAPSVSWPEQGRRVRWERDPDDPEQIIIRDAVTGDVLAVVRSLFDPWAS' A
#
# COMPACT_ATOMS: atom_id res chain seq x y z
N MET A 1 -55.56 32.52 -8.68
CA MET A 1 -54.46 31.88 -9.42
C MET A 1 -53.16 32.33 -8.79
N ASN A 2 -52.30 31.40 -8.38
CA ASN A 2 -50.84 31.49 -8.23
C ASN A 2 -50.37 30.11 -7.72
N LYS A 3 -49.84 29.27 -8.63
CA LYS A 3 -49.25 27.97 -8.30
C LYS A 3 -47.80 28.20 -7.89
N LEU A 4 -47.45 27.96 -6.63
CA LEU A 4 -46.06 27.87 -6.19
C LEU A 4 -45.57 26.44 -6.44
N THR A 5 -44.70 26.28 -7.43
CA THR A 5 -44.00 25.03 -7.76
C THR A 5 -42.90 24.76 -6.71
N PRO A 6 -42.71 23.52 -6.23
CA PRO A 6 -41.59 23.20 -5.35
C PRO A 6 -40.34 22.95 -6.21
N GLN A 7 -39.42 23.91 -6.28
CA GLN A 7 -38.11 23.67 -6.90
C GLN A 7 -37.17 23.07 -5.86
N ALA A 8 -37.03 21.76 -5.95
CA ALA A 8 -35.98 21.00 -5.31
C ALA A 8 -34.61 21.52 -5.77
N GLU A 9 -33.82 22.04 -4.84
CA GLU A 9 -32.37 22.17 -5.01
C GLU A 9 -31.69 21.40 -3.88
N SER A 10 -31.66 20.08 -4.04
CA SER A 10 -30.74 19.20 -3.33
C SER A 10 -29.34 19.50 -3.85
N ARG A 11 -28.73 20.56 -3.33
CA ARG A 11 -27.32 20.90 -3.58
C ARG A 11 -26.47 19.66 -3.27
N PRO A 12 -25.68 19.12 -4.21
CA PRO A 12 -24.82 18.00 -3.90
C PRO A 12 -23.83 18.47 -2.83
N ARG A 13 -23.95 17.90 -1.64
CA ARG A 13 -23.00 18.12 -0.55
C ARG A 13 -21.71 17.47 -1.02
N SER A 14 -20.78 18.26 -1.55
CA SER A 14 -19.43 17.80 -1.87
C SER A 14 -18.84 17.17 -0.61
N ALA A 15 -18.78 15.84 -0.59
CA ALA A 15 -18.06 15.14 0.45
C ALA A 15 -16.59 15.58 0.36
N PRO A 16 -15.94 15.95 1.48
CA PRO A 16 -14.52 16.21 1.45
C PRO A 16 -13.83 14.96 0.90
N SER A 17 -13.00 15.14 -0.14
CA SER A 17 -12.13 14.06 -0.60
C SER A 17 -11.20 13.72 0.55
N VAL A 18 -11.47 12.62 1.23
CA VAL A 18 -10.56 12.03 2.20
C VAL A 18 -9.43 11.43 1.37
N SER A 19 -8.37 12.20 1.15
CA SER A 19 -7.11 11.66 0.69
C SER A 19 -6.54 10.83 1.83
N TRP A 20 -6.75 9.51 1.77
CA TRP A 20 -5.99 8.60 2.60
C TRP A 20 -4.51 8.87 2.33
N PRO A 21 -3.66 9.03 3.37
CA PRO A 21 -2.23 9.10 3.13
C PRO A 21 -1.86 7.86 2.32
N GLU A 22 -1.04 8.04 1.28
CA GLU A 22 -0.49 6.92 0.53
C GLU A 22 0.13 5.99 1.57
N GLN A 23 -0.52 4.85 1.81
CA GLN A 23 0.04 3.83 2.68
C GLN A 23 1.32 3.43 1.96
N GLY A 24 2.48 3.76 2.55
CA GLY A 24 3.78 3.64 1.90
C GLY A 24 4.00 2.29 1.23
N ARG A 25 5.02 2.21 0.37
CA ARG A 25 5.25 1.05 -0.51
C ARG A 25 5.17 -0.29 0.24
N ARG A 26 4.22 -1.14 -0.17
CA ARG A 26 4.07 -2.49 0.39
C ARG A 26 5.17 -3.40 -0.18
N VAL A 27 5.83 -4.15 0.70
CA VAL A 27 6.94 -5.04 0.32
C VAL A 27 6.72 -6.45 0.86
N ARG A 28 7.19 -7.46 0.11
CA ARG A 28 7.34 -8.84 0.56
C ARG A 28 8.80 -9.15 0.81
N TRP A 29 9.04 -9.97 1.83
CA TRP A 29 10.37 -10.41 2.24
C TRP A 29 10.37 -11.93 2.17
N GLU A 30 11.31 -12.50 1.42
CA GLU A 30 11.47 -13.94 1.27
C GLU A 30 12.94 -14.32 1.44
N ARG A 31 13.20 -15.51 1.99
CA ARG A 31 14.56 -16.08 1.94
C ARG A 31 14.78 -16.72 0.59
N ASP A 32 15.97 -16.56 0.06
CA ASP A 32 16.39 -17.31 -1.12
C ASP A 32 16.43 -18.81 -0.76
N PRO A 33 15.78 -19.69 -1.55
CA PRO A 33 15.78 -21.13 -1.29
C PRO A 33 17.15 -21.79 -1.51
N ASP A 34 18.00 -21.20 -2.34
CA ASP A 34 19.35 -21.69 -2.66
C ASP A 34 20.42 -21.09 -1.73
N ASP A 35 20.17 -19.91 -1.15
CA ASP A 35 21.05 -19.27 -0.16
C ASP A 35 20.24 -18.75 1.07
N PRO A 36 20.17 -19.51 2.18
CA PRO A 36 19.36 -19.15 3.34
C PRO A 36 19.84 -17.89 4.08
N GLU A 37 21.03 -17.36 3.76
CA GLU A 37 21.53 -16.08 4.25
C GLU A 37 21.02 -14.90 3.42
N GLN A 38 20.52 -15.12 2.21
CA GLN A 38 19.98 -14.05 1.37
C GLN A 38 18.50 -13.83 1.64
N ILE A 39 18.14 -12.55 1.80
CA ILE A 39 16.78 -12.07 1.92
C ILE A 39 16.49 -11.20 0.70
N ILE A 40 15.47 -11.59 -0.06
CA ILE A 40 15.00 -10.88 -1.24
C ILE A 40 13.82 -10.01 -0.82
N ILE A 41 13.91 -8.71 -1.09
CA ILE A 41 12.84 -7.75 -0.83
C ILE A 41 12.20 -7.41 -2.17
N ARG A 42 10.89 -7.63 -2.28
CA ARG A 42 10.10 -7.37 -3.48
C ARG A 42 9.02 -6.35 -3.26
N ASP A 43 8.67 -5.63 -4.31
CA ASP A 43 7.42 -4.88 -4.36
C ASP A 43 6.24 -5.86 -4.25
N ALA A 44 5.33 -5.62 -3.31
CA ALA A 44 4.21 -6.53 -3.08
C ALA A 44 3.10 -6.46 -4.15
N VAL A 45 3.11 -5.42 -5.00
CA VAL A 45 2.15 -5.19 -6.08
C VAL A 45 2.71 -5.71 -7.41
N THR A 46 3.94 -5.34 -7.76
CA THR A 46 4.54 -5.68 -9.06
C THR A 46 5.35 -6.99 -9.03
N GLY A 47 5.85 -7.39 -7.86
CA GLY A 47 6.76 -8.54 -7.72
C GLY A 47 8.22 -8.23 -8.07
N ASP A 48 8.52 -6.98 -8.43
CA ASP A 48 9.88 -6.54 -8.77
C ASP A 48 10.82 -6.66 -7.57
N VAL A 49 12.05 -7.10 -7.82
CA VAL A 49 13.10 -7.09 -6.80
C VAL A 49 13.52 -5.65 -6.53
N LEU A 50 13.46 -5.26 -5.26
CA LEU A 50 13.86 -3.93 -4.80
C LEU A 50 15.25 -3.96 -4.18
N ALA A 51 15.58 -5.04 -3.48
CA ALA A 51 16.88 -5.25 -2.88
C ALA A 51 17.10 -6.74 -2.61
N VAL A 52 18.37 -7.12 -2.58
CA VAL A 52 18.84 -8.40 -2.06
C VAL A 52 19.83 -8.06 -0.95
N VAL A 53 19.56 -8.53 0.25
CA VAL A 53 20.39 -8.27 1.43
C VAL A 53 20.84 -9.58 2.03
N ARG A 54 22.06 -9.60 2.58
CA ARG A 54 22.53 -10.73 3.39
C ARG A 54 22.12 -10.54 4.84
N SER A 55 21.57 -11.58 5.44
CA SER A 55 21.33 -11.67 6.87
C SER A 55 22.68 -11.57 7.59
N LEU A 56 22.83 -10.57 8.44
CA LEU A 56 23.96 -10.48 9.38
C LEU A 56 23.75 -11.36 10.62
N PHE A 57 22.57 -11.99 10.73
CA PHE A 57 22.24 -12.88 11.82
C PHE A 57 22.79 -14.27 11.50
N ASP A 58 23.95 -14.60 12.08
CA ASP A 58 24.49 -15.96 12.11
C ASP A 58 23.95 -16.65 13.37
N PRO A 59 23.01 -17.61 13.25
CA PRO A 59 22.44 -18.30 14.42
C PRO A 59 23.41 -19.29 15.08
N TRP A 60 24.61 -19.48 14.52
CA TRP A 60 25.64 -20.42 14.99
C TRP A 60 26.92 -19.70 15.45
N ALA A 61 26.98 -18.37 15.35
CA ALA A 61 28.01 -17.55 15.95
C ALA A 61 27.81 -17.53 17.47
N SER A 62 28.24 -18.59 18.14
CA SER A 62 28.43 -18.69 19.59
C SER A 62 29.86 -19.12 19.90
#